data_AF-A0A2M9U7M8-F1
#
_entry.id   AF-A0A2M9U7M8-F1
#
_cell.length_a   1.000
_cell.length_b   1.000
_cell.length_c   1.000
_cell.angle_alpha   90.00
_cell.angle_beta   90.00
_cell.angle_gamma   90.00
#
_symmetry.space_group_name_H-M   'P 1'
#
loop_
_entity.id
_entity.type
_entity.pdbx_description
1 polymer ?
#
loop_
_entity_poly.entity_id
_entity_poly.type
_entity_poly.pdbx_seq_one_letter_code
_entity_poly.pdbx_strand_id
1 'polypeptide(L)'
;MNYKNGLFLTIGLITLTIGVIILLLRNKFIFEYKSPFKINIVQTWFLPDELKEISGIYHLGDQEIACIQDEDGIIYIYNLASEKVTDKIKFGEKGDYEGIAINKEIAYILKSNGEITVIENFRNENFKIKSHQIFNNKKLDFEGLFLVNDRQLLMGIKEHKKEENPESILVYSLRV
;
A
#
# COMPACT_ATOMS: atom_id res chain seq x y z
N MET A 1 46.53 -2.08 38.65
CA MET A 1 45.90 -2.55 37.40
C MET A 1 44.71 -1.64 37.12
N ASN A 2 44.71 -0.89 36.01
CA ASN A 2 43.82 0.26 35.79
C ASN A 2 42.37 -0.21 35.57
N TYR A 3 41.45 0.13 36.47
CA TYR A 3 40.04 -0.32 36.46
C TYR A 3 39.30 0.05 35.15
N LYS A 4 39.71 1.15 34.52
CA LYS A 4 39.21 1.58 33.20
C LYS A 4 39.52 0.56 32.10
N ASN A 5 40.70 -0.07 32.12
CA ASN A 5 41.10 -1.05 31.11
C ASN A 5 40.29 -2.35 31.23
N GLY A 6 39.93 -2.74 32.47
CA GLY A 6 39.04 -3.87 32.73
C GLY A 6 37.62 -3.64 32.21
N LEU A 7 37.10 -2.42 32.35
CA LEU A 7 35.77 -2.04 31.86
C LEU A 7 35.68 -2.04 30.32
N PHE A 8 36.71 -1.56 29.62
CA PHE A 8 36.72 -1.60 28.15
C PHE A 8 36.79 -3.03 27.62
N LEU A 9 37.53 -3.92 28.30
CA LEU A 9 37.59 -5.34 27.95
C LEU A 9 36.24 -6.05 28.14
N THR A 10 35.52 -5.76 29.23
CA THR A 10 34.21 -6.37 29.47
C THR A 10 33.15 -5.89 28.49
N ILE A 11 33.13 -4.59 28.16
CA ILE A 11 32.22 -4.03 27.15
C ILE A 11 32.52 -4.63 25.77
N GLY A 12 33.80 -4.72 25.40
CA GLY A 12 34.21 -5.34 24.13
C GLY A 12 33.82 -6.82 24.02
N LEU A 13 33.87 -7.56 25.13
CA LEU A 13 33.41 -8.95 25.16
C LEU A 13 31.89 -9.04 24.94
N ILE A 14 31.11 -8.19 25.63
CA ILE A 14 29.64 -8.17 25.54
C ILE A 14 29.17 -7.82 24.12
N THR A 15 29.76 -6.81 23.49
CA THR A 15 29.38 -6.41 22.13
C THR A 15 29.70 -7.50 21.12
N LEU A 16 30.82 -8.20 21.28
CA LEU A 16 31.17 -9.35 20.46
C LEU A 16 30.16 -10.50 20.62
N THR A 17 29.77 -10.85 21.84
CA THR A 17 28.78 -11.91 22.07
C THR A 17 27.42 -11.54 21.49
N ILE A 18 26.96 -10.30 21.66
CA ILE A 18 25.70 -9.83 21.06
C ILE A 18 25.77 -9.90 19.54
N GLY A 19 26.87 -9.45 18.93
CA GLY A 19 27.06 -9.52 17.47
C GLY A 19 27.06 -10.97 16.94
N VAL A 20 27.70 -11.89 17.65
CA VAL A 20 27.68 -13.33 17.32
C VAL A 20 26.26 -13.90 17.45
N ILE A 21 25.53 -13.56 18.51
CA ILE A 21 24.14 -14.00 18.70
C ILE A 21 23.26 -13.49 17.55
N ILE A 22 23.38 -12.21 17.17
CA ILE A 22 22.64 -11.64 16.03
C ILE A 22 22.98 -12.38 14.74
N LEU A 23 24.25 -12.66 14.46
CA LEU A 23 24.68 -13.41 13.27
C LEU A 23 24.13 -14.84 13.25
N LEU A 24 24.14 -15.53 14.39
CA LEU A 24 23.62 -16.89 14.53
C LEU A 24 22.09 -16.96 14.43
N LEU A 25 21.39 -15.92 14.89
CA LEU A 25 19.92 -15.84 14.85
C LEU A 25 19.38 -15.23 13.56
N ARG A 26 20.18 -14.46 12.80
CA ARG A 26 19.76 -13.79 11.56
C ARG A 26 19.06 -14.75 10.60
N ASN A 27 19.61 -15.94 10.40
CA ASN A 27 19.07 -16.91 9.46
C ASN A 27 17.84 -17.67 9.99
N LYS A 28 17.53 -17.62 11.30
CA LYS A 28 16.33 -18.23 11.88
C LYS A 28 15.07 -17.37 11.71
N PHE A 29 15.23 -16.06 11.52
CA PHE A 29 14.11 -15.12 11.35
C PHE A 29 13.77 -14.82 9.89
N ILE A 30 14.51 -15.37 8.93
CA ILE A 30 14.16 -15.32 7.52
C ILE A 30 13.27 -16.52 7.22
N PHE A 31 11.96 -16.34 7.34
CA PHE A 31 10.99 -17.27 6.79
C PHE A 31 10.97 -17.11 5.28
N GLU A 32 11.72 -17.96 4.58
CA GLU A 32 11.62 -18.06 3.14
C GLU A 32 10.31 -18.79 2.81
N TYR A 33 9.27 -18.02 2.44
CA TYR A 33 8.01 -18.59 1.98
C TYR A 33 8.24 -19.36 0.69
N LYS A 34 8.32 -20.69 0.79
CA LYS A 34 8.40 -21.57 -0.37
C LYS A 34 6.98 -21.89 -0.82
N SER A 35 6.51 -21.14 -1.81
CA SER A 35 5.24 -21.45 -2.48
C SER A 35 5.26 -22.90 -2.95
N PRO A 36 4.21 -23.70 -2.66
CA PRO A 36 4.12 -25.07 -3.17
C PRO A 36 3.93 -25.12 -4.70
N PHE A 37 3.65 -23.96 -5.32
CA PHE A 37 3.45 -23.82 -6.75
C PHE A 37 4.74 -23.35 -7.43
N LYS A 38 5.07 -23.97 -8.57
CA LYS A 38 6.11 -23.49 -9.46
C LYS A 38 5.59 -22.27 -10.23
N ILE A 39 5.76 -21.09 -9.64
CA ILE A 39 5.42 -19.81 -10.28
C ILE A 39 6.50 -19.49 -11.31
N ASN A 40 6.11 -19.26 -12.57
CA ASN A 40 6.99 -18.76 -13.62
C ASN A 40 6.65 -17.28 -13.88
N ILE A 41 7.60 -16.39 -13.62
CA ILE A 41 7.45 -14.96 -13.91
C ILE A 41 7.65 -14.78 -15.41
N VAL A 42 6.56 -14.54 -16.13
CA VAL A 42 6.59 -14.39 -17.60
C VAL A 42 7.00 -13.00 -18.07
N GLN A 43 6.78 -11.98 -17.23
CA GLN A 43 7.05 -10.58 -17.55
C GLN A 43 7.27 -9.79 -16.25
N THR A 44 8.09 -8.75 -16.32
CA THR A 44 8.32 -7.81 -15.22
C THR A 44 8.38 -6.41 -15.81
N TRP A 45 7.75 -5.45 -15.15
CA TRP A 45 7.81 -4.03 -15.51
C TRP A 45 8.53 -3.27 -14.42
N PHE A 46 9.50 -2.45 -14.80
CA PHE A 46 10.16 -1.53 -13.88
C PHE A 46 9.44 -0.19 -13.95
N LEU A 47 8.85 0.20 -12.83
CA LEU A 47 8.07 1.42 -12.74
C LEU A 47 8.99 2.63 -12.46
N PRO A 48 8.68 3.82 -13.01
CA PRO A 48 9.43 5.04 -12.76
C PRO A 48 9.29 5.51 -11.30
N ASP A 49 10.21 6.37 -10.84
CA ASP A 49 10.26 6.86 -9.45
C ASP A 49 8.98 7.57 -8.98
N GLU A 50 8.23 8.18 -9.90
CA GLU A 50 6.92 8.80 -9.60
C GLU A 50 5.83 7.80 -9.19
N LEU A 51 6.07 6.51 -9.44
CA LEU A 51 5.26 5.37 -9.04
C LEU A 51 5.93 4.56 -7.91
N LYS A 52 6.86 5.16 -7.18
CA LYS A 52 7.34 4.61 -5.91
C LYS A 52 6.16 4.56 -4.93
N GLU A 53 6.12 3.52 -4.09
CA GLU A 53 5.10 3.37 -3.04
C GLU A 53 3.66 3.31 -3.59
N ILE A 54 3.45 2.59 -4.70
CA ILE A 54 2.09 2.25 -5.16
C ILE A 54 1.33 1.51 -4.06
N SER A 55 0.16 2.05 -3.73
CA SER A 55 -0.80 1.50 -2.78
C SER A 55 -2.09 1.02 -3.46
N GLY A 56 -2.35 1.42 -4.71
CA GLY A 56 -3.53 0.99 -5.45
C GLY A 56 -3.28 0.84 -6.96
N ILE A 57 -3.84 -0.23 -7.54
CA ILE A 57 -3.79 -0.50 -8.99
C ILE A 57 -5.16 -0.94 -9.49
N TYR A 58 -5.55 -0.47 -10.67
CA TYR A 58 -6.73 -0.92 -11.40
C TYR A 58 -6.40 -1.18 -12.89
N HIS A 59 -6.83 -2.32 -13.44
CA HIS A 59 -6.63 -2.65 -14.84
C HIS A 59 -7.69 -1.99 -15.73
N LEU A 60 -7.26 -1.07 -16.60
CA LEU A 60 -8.15 -0.29 -17.47
C LEU A 60 -8.44 -1.01 -18.80
N GLY A 61 -7.66 -2.03 -19.16
CA GLY A 61 -7.67 -2.63 -20.50
C GLY A 61 -6.62 -2.01 -21.41
N ASP A 62 -6.47 -2.55 -22.62
CA ASP A 62 -5.58 -2.02 -23.66
C ASP A 62 -4.14 -1.73 -23.22
N GLN A 63 -3.60 -2.58 -22.34
CA GLN A 63 -2.27 -2.45 -21.74
C GLN A 63 -2.13 -1.22 -20.82
N GLU A 64 -3.23 -0.61 -20.38
CA GLU A 64 -3.23 0.47 -19.40
C GLU A 64 -3.64 -0.02 -18.01
N ILE A 65 -2.95 0.51 -17.00
CA ILE A 65 -3.31 0.39 -15.59
C ILE A 65 -3.40 1.80 -14.98
N ALA A 66 -4.37 2.01 -14.11
CA ALA A 66 -4.43 3.18 -13.24
C ALA A 66 -3.72 2.83 -11.94
N CYS A 67 -2.77 3.66 -11.53
CA CYS A 67 -2.05 3.50 -10.29
C CYS A 67 -2.25 4.74 -9.42
N ILE A 68 -2.25 4.54 -8.11
CA ILE A 68 -2.04 5.61 -7.13
C ILE A 68 -0.90 5.20 -6.22
N GLN A 69 -0.19 6.21 -5.73
CA GLN A 69 0.85 6.07 -4.71
C GLN A 69 0.32 6.62 -3.37
N ASP A 70 0.97 6.26 -2.26
CA ASP A 70 0.54 6.55 -0.88
C ASP A 70 0.48 8.06 -0.54
N GLU A 71 1.50 8.84 -0.88
CA GLU A 71 1.68 10.24 -0.54
C GLU A 71 0.99 11.27 -1.47
N ASP A 72 0.90 11.07 -2.79
CA ASP A 72 0.42 12.12 -3.72
C ASP A 72 -0.99 11.83 -4.26
N GLY A 73 -1.85 12.85 -4.24
CA GLY A 73 -3.21 12.80 -4.78
C GLY A 73 -3.27 12.83 -6.32
N ILE A 74 -2.64 11.85 -6.97
CA ILE A 74 -2.56 11.71 -8.43
C ILE A 74 -2.92 10.29 -8.85
N ILE A 75 -3.83 10.15 -9.82
CA ILE A 75 -4.00 8.89 -10.56
C ILE A 75 -3.03 8.92 -11.75
N TYR A 76 -2.12 7.96 -11.80
CA TYR A 76 -1.18 7.77 -12.89
C TYR A 76 -1.73 6.71 -13.84
N ILE A 77 -1.77 7.02 -15.13
CA ILE A 77 -2.06 6.02 -16.15
C ILE A 77 -0.73 5.50 -16.68
N TYR A 78 -0.44 4.21 -16.43
CA TYR A 78 0.77 3.55 -16.88
C TYR A 78 0.44 2.56 -18.00
N ASN A 79 1.16 2.65 -19.10
CA ASN A 79 1.01 1.77 -20.24
C ASN A 79 2.09 0.67 -20.23
N LEU A 80 1.66 -0.58 -20.07
CA LEU A 80 2.49 -1.78 -19.99
C LEU A 80 3.26 -2.08 -21.30
N ALA A 81 2.81 -1.57 -22.44
CA ALA A 81 3.47 -1.79 -23.73
C ALA A 81 4.66 -0.85 -23.93
N SER A 82 4.43 0.43 -23.63
CA SER A 82 5.43 1.50 -23.79
C SER A 82 6.30 1.69 -22.53
N GLU A 83 5.93 1.04 -21.43
CA GLU A 83 6.58 1.07 -20.12
C GLU A 83 6.67 2.49 -19.54
N LYS A 84 5.64 3.31 -19.78
CA LYS A 84 5.62 4.74 -19.43
C LYS A 84 4.31 5.14 -18.78
N VAL A 85 4.39 6.15 -17.92
CA VAL A 85 3.23 6.93 -17.53
C VAL A 85 2.79 7.77 -18.74
N THR A 86 1.56 7.55 -19.20
CA THR A 86 0.96 8.21 -20.35
C THR A 86 0.05 9.37 -19.96
N ASP A 87 -0.45 9.39 -18.72
CA ASP A 87 -1.33 10.46 -18.22
C ASP A 87 -1.25 10.59 -16.69
N LYS A 88 -1.60 11.77 -16.18
CA LYS A 88 -1.61 12.11 -14.75
C LYS A 88 -2.82 12.95 -14.40
N ILE A 89 -3.68 12.41 -13.55
CA ILE A 89 -4.89 13.09 -13.08
C ILE A 89 -4.68 13.51 -11.62
N LYS A 90 -4.32 14.78 -11.41
CA LYS A 90 -4.22 15.35 -10.05
C LYS A 90 -5.61 15.61 -9.50
N PHE A 91 -5.98 14.87 -8.45
CA PHE A 91 -7.27 14.98 -7.78
C PHE A 91 -7.17 15.57 -6.37
N GLY A 92 -5.97 15.57 -5.78
CA GLY A 92 -5.79 15.98 -4.40
C GLY A 92 -4.38 16.49 -4.10
N GLU A 93 -4.21 16.92 -2.86
CA GLU A 93 -2.92 17.24 -2.27
C GLU A 93 -2.28 15.98 -1.69
N LYS A 94 -1.18 16.16 -0.94
CA LYS A 94 -0.55 15.06 -0.23
C LYS A 94 -1.49 14.39 0.76
N GLY A 95 -1.39 13.08 0.89
CA GLY A 95 -2.29 12.25 1.66
C GLY A 95 -1.66 10.92 2.08
N ASP A 96 -2.54 9.98 2.39
CA ASP A 96 -2.22 8.61 2.79
C ASP A 96 -3.26 7.72 2.08
N TYR A 97 -3.05 7.54 0.78
CA TYR A 97 -3.97 6.90 -0.15
C TYR A 97 -3.70 5.41 -0.24
N GLU A 98 -4.74 4.58 -0.15
CA GLU A 98 -4.60 3.15 0.15
C GLU A 98 -5.35 2.22 -0.81
N GLY A 99 -5.94 2.79 -1.86
CA GLY A 99 -6.61 1.98 -2.87
C GLY A 99 -7.36 2.79 -3.92
N ILE A 100 -7.50 2.18 -5.10
CA ILE A 100 -8.27 2.69 -6.23
C ILE A 100 -9.22 1.62 -6.72
N ALA A 101 -10.46 2.00 -6.99
CA ALA A 101 -11.42 1.21 -7.73
C ALA A 101 -12.08 2.09 -8.79
N ILE A 102 -12.41 1.52 -9.96
CA ILE A 102 -12.99 2.27 -11.06
C ILE A 102 -14.27 1.59 -11.53
N ASN A 103 -15.32 2.39 -11.73
CA ASN A 103 -16.54 1.97 -12.40
C ASN A 103 -16.79 2.92 -13.59
N LYS A 104 -16.54 2.44 -14.81
CA LYS A 104 -16.62 3.24 -16.05
C LYS A 104 -15.77 4.50 -15.93
N GLU A 105 -16.41 5.67 -15.84
CA GLU A 105 -15.76 6.99 -15.79
C GLU A 105 -15.63 7.53 -14.36
N ILE A 106 -15.96 6.73 -13.34
CA ILE A 106 -15.90 7.11 -11.93
C ILE A 106 -14.75 6.38 -11.25
N ALA A 107 -13.82 7.13 -10.66
CA ALA A 107 -12.78 6.58 -9.80
C ALA A 107 -13.13 6.79 -8.32
N TYR A 108 -12.88 5.77 -7.51
CA TYR A 108 -13.01 5.78 -6.06
C TYR A 108 -11.62 5.61 -5.47
N ILE A 109 -11.21 6.56 -4.63
CA ILE A 109 -9.92 6.55 -3.95
C ILE A 109 -10.15 6.41 -2.45
N LEU A 110 -9.47 5.44 -1.83
CA LEU A 110 -9.48 5.22 -0.39
C LEU A 110 -8.31 5.96 0.26
N LYS A 111 -8.54 6.59 1.41
CA LYS A 111 -7.48 6.98 2.35
C LYS A 111 -7.47 6.05 3.56
N SER A 112 -6.31 5.93 4.20
CA SER A 112 -6.10 5.12 5.42
C SER A 112 -7.09 5.43 6.55
N ASN A 113 -7.59 6.66 6.62
CA ASN A 113 -8.58 7.09 7.61
C ASN A 113 -10.05 6.70 7.28
N GLY A 114 -10.29 6.00 6.17
CA GLY A 114 -11.63 5.59 5.73
C GLY A 114 -12.44 6.70 5.03
N GLU A 115 -11.79 7.76 4.54
CA GLU A 115 -12.38 8.69 3.57
C GLU A 115 -12.40 8.04 2.18
N ILE A 116 -13.52 8.14 1.47
CA ILE A 116 -13.63 7.80 0.05
C ILE A 116 -13.74 9.10 -0.76
N THR A 117 -12.78 9.33 -1.65
CA THR A 117 -12.86 10.38 -2.67
C THR A 117 -13.42 9.79 -3.96
N VAL A 118 -14.52 10.36 -4.45
CA VAL A 118 -15.20 10.00 -5.70
C VAL A 118 -14.85 11.05 -6.75
N ILE A 119 -14.32 10.59 -7.88
CA ILE A 119 -13.92 11.42 -9.01
C ILE A 119 -14.76 11.01 -10.21
N GLU A 120 -15.77 11.81 -10.55
CA GLU A 120 -16.61 11.62 -11.74
C GLU A 120 -15.88 12.16 -12.97
N ASN A 121 -15.92 11.41 -14.08
CA ASN A 121 -15.23 11.72 -15.35
C ASN A 121 -13.71 11.87 -15.18
N PHE A 122 -13.07 10.97 -14.44
CA PHE A 122 -11.68 11.15 -13.99
C PHE A 122 -10.66 11.38 -15.12
N ARG A 123 -10.93 10.95 -16.37
CA ARG A 123 -10.06 11.20 -17.53
C ARG A 123 -10.31 12.51 -18.28
N ASN A 124 -11.29 13.31 -17.86
CA ASN A 124 -11.66 14.55 -18.53
C ASN A 124 -11.23 15.77 -17.69
N GLU A 125 -10.87 16.87 -18.35
CA GLU A 125 -10.48 18.13 -17.69
C GLU A 125 -11.59 18.70 -16.78
N ASN A 126 -12.85 18.34 -17.01
CA ASN A 126 -14.00 18.79 -16.23
C ASN A 126 -14.46 17.82 -15.13
N PHE A 127 -13.56 16.97 -14.63
CA PHE A 127 -13.87 16.01 -13.57
C PHE A 127 -14.47 16.69 -12.32
N LYS A 128 -15.29 15.96 -11.58
CA LYS A 128 -15.89 16.43 -10.32
C LYS A 128 -15.44 15.57 -9.17
N ILE A 129 -15.07 16.21 -8.06
CA ILE A 129 -14.58 15.54 -6.86
C ILE A 129 -15.57 15.70 -5.72
N LYS A 130 -15.87 14.60 -5.03
CA LYS A 130 -16.61 14.58 -3.76
C LYS A 130 -15.89 13.65 -2.78
N SER A 131 -15.66 14.10 -1.55
CA SER A 131 -15.12 13.24 -0.49
C SER A 131 -16.22 12.90 0.52
N HIS A 132 -16.21 11.65 0.96
CA HIS A 132 -17.14 11.12 1.95
C HIS A 132 -16.35 10.47 3.08
N GLN A 133 -16.39 11.06 4.27
CA GLN A 133 -15.86 10.41 5.46
C GLN A 133 -16.82 9.30 5.89
N ILE A 134 -16.43 8.04 5.66
CA ILE A 134 -17.26 6.88 6.02
C ILE A 134 -17.08 6.54 7.49
N PHE A 135 -15.84 6.67 7.98
CA PHE A 135 -15.47 6.39 9.37
C PHE A 135 -14.75 7.58 9.99
N ASN A 136 -15.08 7.93 11.22
CA ASN A 136 -14.35 8.96 11.96
C ASN A 136 -13.61 8.37 13.17
N ASN A 137 -13.03 7.18 12.99
CA ASN A 137 -12.35 6.45 14.05
C ASN A 137 -10.86 6.32 13.74
N LYS A 138 -10.04 7.13 14.42
CA LYS A 138 -8.56 7.15 14.29
C LYS A 138 -7.86 5.85 14.72
N LYS A 139 -8.61 4.82 15.15
CA LYS A 139 -8.08 3.50 15.50
C LYS A 139 -8.19 2.49 14.36
N LEU A 140 -8.87 2.86 13.27
CA LEU A 140 -8.99 2.04 12.08
C LEU A 140 -7.97 2.54 11.06
N ASP A 141 -7.25 1.58 10.49
CA ASP A 141 -6.32 1.80 9.39
C ASP A 141 -6.81 0.98 8.19
N PHE A 142 -7.35 1.68 7.20
CA PHE A 142 -8.00 1.08 6.04
C PHE A 142 -7.01 0.85 4.92
N GLU A 143 -6.97 -0.38 4.43
CA GLU A 143 -6.06 -0.79 3.37
C GLU A 143 -6.79 -1.65 2.34
N GLY A 144 -6.59 -1.33 1.07
CA GLY A 144 -7.24 -2.02 -0.03
C GLY A 144 -8.69 -1.59 -0.25
N LEU A 145 -9.03 -1.43 -1.53
CA LEU A 145 -10.36 -1.04 -1.99
C LEU A 145 -10.75 -1.95 -3.15
N PHE A 146 -11.97 -2.49 -3.14
CA PHE A 146 -12.46 -3.35 -4.20
C PHE A 146 -13.90 -3.06 -4.57
N LEU A 147 -14.21 -2.98 -5.86
CA LEU A 147 -15.57 -2.84 -6.35
C LEU A 147 -16.19 -4.21 -6.60
N VAL A 148 -17.19 -4.58 -5.80
CA VAL A 148 -17.90 -5.87 -5.93
C VAL A 148 -18.85 -5.86 -7.12
N ASN A 149 -19.50 -4.73 -7.33
CA ASN A 149 -20.43 -4.45 -8.41
C ASN A 149 -20.56 -2.93 -8.55
N ASP A 150 -21.31 -2.47 -9.54
CA ASP A 150 -21.46 -1.05 -9.89
C ASP A 150 -21.89 -0.12 -8.74
N ARG A 151 -22.33 -0.66 -7.59
CA ARG A 151 -22.86 0.10 -6.44
C ARG A 151 -22.28 -0.32 -5.10
N GLN A 152 -21.22 -1.14 -5.06
CA GLN A 152 -20.73 -1.67 -3.80
C GLN A 152 -19.21 -1.76 -3.74
N LEU A 153 -18.63 -1.09 -2.75
CA LEU A 153 -17.21 -1.12 -2.43
C LEU A 153 -16.97 -1.95 -1.18
N LEU A 154 -15.90 -2.75 -1.20
CA LEU A 154 -15.31 -3.39 -0.04
C LEU A 154 -14.04 -2.65 0.33
N MET A 155 -13.89 -2.34 1.61
CA MET A 155 -12.68 -1.75 2.18
C MET A 155 -12.07 -2.74 3.16
N GLY A 156 -10.79 -3.05 2.99
CA GLY A 156 -10.03 -3.84 3.95
C GLY A 156 -9.56 -2.98 5.13
N ILE A 157 -9.38 -3.61 6.28
CA ILE A 157 -8.86 -2.95 7.48
C ILE A 157 -7.64 -3.74 7.94
N LYS A 158 -6.46 -3.08 7.94
CA LYS A 158 -5.19 -3.68 8.33
C LYS A 158 -5.03 -3.75 9.84
N GLU A 159 -5.29 -2.64 10.53
CA GLU A 159 -5.21 -2.59 11.99
C GLU A 159 -6.53 -2.21 12.63
N HIS A 160 -6.90 -3.01 13.63
CA HIS A 160 -7.95 -2.69 14.57
C HIS A 160 -7.36 -2.77 15.98
N LYS A 161 -6.95 -1.63 16.56
CA LYS A 161 -6.24 -1.55 17.86
C LYS A 161 -6.96 -2.15 19.08
N LYS A 162 -8.12 -2.78 18.90
CA LYS A 162 -8.91 -3.43 19.96
C LYS A 162 -8.80 -4.97 19.99
N GLU A 163 -8.20 -5.61 18.98
CA GLU A 163 -8.02 -7.07 18.98
C GLU A 163 -6.53 -7.40 18.84
N GLU A 164 -5.93 -7.97 19.90
CA GLU A 164 -4.54 -8.42 19.93
C GLU A 164 -4.29 -9.72 19.12
N ASN A 165 -5.24 -10.11 18.26
CA ASN A 165 -5.14 -11.35 17.48
C ASN A 165 -5.88 -11.19 16.13
N PRO A 166 -5.18 -10.93 15.01
CA PRO A 166 -5.81 -10.71 13.72
C PRO A 166 -6.14 -12.05 13.05
N GLU A 167 -7.04 -12.83 13.65
CA GLU A 167 -7.61 -14.01 12.95
C GLU A 167 -8.76 -13.62 12.02
N SER A 168 -9.12 -12.33 11.93
CA SER A 168 -10.20 -11.85 11.07
C SER A 168 -9.71 -10.80 10.06
N ILE A 169 -10.03 -11.03 8.79
CA ILE A 169 -10.02 -9.98 7.78
C ILE A 169 -11.32 -9.20 7.97
N LEU A 170 -11.23 -7.98 8.47
CA LEU A 170 -12.39 -7.10 8.59
C LEU A 170 -12.60 -6.39 7.25
N VAL A 171 -13.80 -6.59 6.69
CA VAL A 171 -14.20 -5.97 5.44
C VAL A 171 -15.47 -5.16 5.68
N TYR A 172 -15.46 -3.89 5.27
CA TYR A 172 -16.66 -3.06 5.28
C TYR A 172 -17.24 -2.93 3.87
N SER A 173 -18.57 -3.07 3.76
CA SER A 173 -19.31 -2.86 2.52
C SER A 173 -19.97 -1.50 2.49
N LEU A 174 -19.56 -0.61 1.58
CA LEU A 174 -20.21 0.66 1.29
C LEU A 174 -21.07 0.56 0.03
N ARG A 175 -22.30 1.09 0.06
CA ARG A 175 -23.10 1.27 -1.16
C ARG A 175 -22.90 2.69 -1.71
N VAL A 176 -22.60 2.78 -3.01
CA VAL A 176 -22.32 4.03 -3.75
C VAL A 176 -23.35 4.29 -4.83
#